data_AF-A0A0K8P0Q3-F1
#
_entry.id   AF-A0A0K8P0Q3-F1
#
_cell.length_a   1.000
_cell.length_b   1.000
_cell.length_c   1.000
_cell.angle_alpha   90.00
_cell.angle_beta   90.00
_cell.angle_gamma   90.00
#
_symmetry.space_group_name_H-M   'P 1'
#
loop_
_entity.id
_entity.type
_entity.pdbx_description
1 polymer ?
#
loop_
_entity_poly.entity_id
_entity_poly.type
_entity_poly.pdbx_seq_one_letter_code
_entity_poly.pdbx_strand_id
1 'polypeptide(L)'
;MDWGASDKGAQQNAVAETPNGSATGAPEECPGCPPPGPPPGPGPVPPPIDPPVTTPVITRIEWLDGQEDEVLSGEGLHFVNLPVSSKWVKTKLAANKRRLGEKPGFKVWFDQPGSHHFRVKLVPQGGNAVYSTVEKGRNGHKFKADKGWHSYTTDGDGTKVVKTGPQLTVAGGDKYLLEAHDDQAVVVKSSLIKTIRALYVVRIKMSGLTAAASSISGCSGEYAKHHIRLVELPAVSITHQHNIGTTADTNTLKANVQTAWEGSGKPKAPYAIGLVFTDHLAVKNPNRPLTYTNVQVGPGKPALRARIMGAGLTSTAVEARALWRDLVPGESWFVSCSYQPNGGGAPVTIDPAQCTPSTASGYSDRVDIDVSGLPAGTGSVTLTVNWVDRMRAGISLGGSPTVLVCTRSWWTDETTAAQNEVLVHELGHHFGMVPEGTDPGLERHDKQYIDRGHVGSHCREGTAALVADFNAAGASDGASCVMFGSTNGHKAFCSLCAPQVRKVDLTAGW
;
A
#
# COMPACT_ATOMS: atom_id res chain seq x y z
N MET A 1 21.99 29.82 0.73
CA MET A 1 23.30 29.78 0.06
C MET A 1 23.01 29.77 -1.42
N ASP A 2 23.35 30.89 -2.05
CA ASP A 2 23.19 31.22 -3.46
C ASP A 2 24.40 30.67 -4.27
N TRP A 3 24.42 30.94 -5.58
CA TRP A 3 25.34 30.52 -6.67
C TRP A 3 24.87 29.26 -7.42
N GLY A 4 24.68 29.25 -8.74
CA GLY A 4 24.93 30.24 -9.78
C GLY A 4 24.84 29.54 -11.14
N ALA A 5 24.20 30.19 -12.10
CA ALA A 5 23.92 29.71 -13.45
C ALA A 5 25.15 29.71 -14.37
N SER A 6 25.09 28.91 -15.44
CA SER A 6 25.67 29.28 -16.73
C SER A 6 24.82 28.75 -17.87
N ASP A 7 24.80 29.55 -18.94
CA ASP A 7 23.72 29.81 -19.87
C ASP A 7 24.20 29.54 -21.31
N LYS A 8 23.26 29.62 -22.26
CA LYS A 8 23.40 29.71 -23.74
C LYS A 8 23.50 28.37 -24.52
N GLY A 9 22.85 28.20 -25.67
CA GLY A 9 22.31 29.21 -26.59
C GLY A 9 21.02 28.82 -27.30
N ALA A 10 20.21 29.86 -27.54
CA ALA A 10 19.08 29.88 -28.44
C ALA A 10 19.53 30.39 -29.82
N GLN A 11 18.98 29.84 -30.89
CA GLN A 11 18.86 30.52 -32.18
C GLN A 11 17.44 30.33 -32.72
N GLN A 12 16.78 31.46 -32.98
CA GLN A 12 15.49 31.58 -33.65
C GLN A 12 15.70 32.31 -35.00
N ASN A 13 14.91 31.86 -35.99
CA ASN A 13 14.25 32.60 -37.07
C ASN A 13 15.04 33.25 -38.23
N ALA A 14 14.77 32.75 -39.44
CA ALA A 14 14.48 33.47 -40.70
C ALA A 14 13.88 32.41 -41.66
N VAL A 15 12.61 32.38 -42.10
CA VAL A 15 11.82 33.28 -42.97
C VAL A 15 12.54 33.69 -44.26
N ALA A 16 12.17 33.03 -45.37
CA ALA A 16 12.28 33.48 -46.76
C ALA A 16 11.20 32.71 -47.55
N GLU A 17 10.02 33.29 -47.81
CA GLU A 17 9.67 34.07 -49.01
C GLU A 17 9.93 33.36 -50.35
N THR A 18 8.83 32.97 -50.98
CA THR A 18 8.67 32.60 -52.38
C THR A 18 8.66 33.84 -53.27
N PRO A 19 9.10 33.73 -54.53
CA PRO A 19 8.55 34.57 -55.59
C PRO A 19 7.95 33.74 -56.73
N ASN A 20 6.72 34.12 -57.07
CA ASN A 20 6.07 33.87 -58.36
C ASN A 20 6.93 34.46 -59.50
N GLY A 21 7.15 33.67 -60.55
CA GLY A 21 7.74 34.10 -61.81
C GLY A 21 6.90 33.62 -62.98
N SER A 22 5.96 34.45 -63.42
CA SER A 22 5.27 34.34 -64.71
C SER A 22 6.19 34.85 -65.82
N ALA A 23 6.50 34.04 -66.82
CA ALA A 23 7.16 34.47 -68.05
C ALA A 23 6.43 33.90 -69.26
N THR A 24 5.68 34.77 -69.91
CA THR A 24 5.16 34.65 -71.27
C THR A 24 6.31 34.80 -72.27
N GLY A 25 6.57 33.79 -73.10
CA GLY A 25 7.51 33.86 -74.21
C GLY A 25 6.92 33.16 -75.43
N ALA A 26 6.41 33.94 -76.38
CA ALA A 26 6.08 33.48 -77.72
C ALA A 26 7.36 33.44 -78.57
N PRO A 27 7.62 32.36 -79.34
CA PRO A 27 8.65 32.39 -80.36
C PRO A 27 8.11 32.80 -81.74
N GLU A 28 8.98 33.51 -82.45
CA GLU A 28 8.87 34.06 -83.80
C GLU A 28 8.38 33.05 -84.85
N GLU A 29 7.50 33.54 -85.73
CA GLU A 29 7.09 32.87 -86.97
C GLU A 29 8.23 32.89 -87.98
N CYS A 30 8.59 31.72 -88.52
CA CYS A 30 9.55 31.53 -89.60
C CYS A 30 8.81 31.66 -90.96
N PRO A 31 9.01 32.73 -91.75
CA PRO A 31 8.29 32.90 -93.01
C PRO A 31 8.91 31.99 -94.07
N GLY A 32 8.25 30.87 -94.39
CA GLY A 32 8.63 30.02 -95.53
C GLY A 32 8.33 28.52 -95.43
N CYS A 33 7.80 28.01 -94.32
CA CYS A 33 7.45 26.60 -94.20
C CYS A 33 6.05 26.31 -94.78
N PRO A 34 5.88 25.24 -95.60
CA PRO A 34 4.55 24.77 -96.01
C PRO A 34 3.74 24.31 -94.76
N PRO A 35 2.42 24.55 -94.73
CA PRO A 35 1.60 24.23 -93.57
C PRO A 35 1.64 22.72 -93.25
N PRO A 36 1.73 22.32 -91.97
CA PRO A 36 1.62 20.93 -91.57
C PRO A 36 0.24 20.39 -91.97
N GLY A 37 0.21 19.19 -92.56
CA GLY A 37 -1.04 18.48 -92.83
C GLY A 37 -1.83 18.24 -91.54
N PRO A 38 -3.18 18.11 -91.63
CA PRO A 38 -4.02 17.91 -90.45
C PRO A 38 -3.58 16.64 -89.70
N PRO A 39 -3.40 16.70 -88.36
CA PRO A 39 -3.06 15.53 -87.58
C PRO A 39 -4.20 14.49 -87.68
N PRO A 40 -3.89 13.19 -87.69
CA PRO A 40 -4.91 12.15 -87.63
C PRO A 40 -5.77 12.37 -86.39
N GLY A 41 -7.09 12.36 -86.59
CA GLY A 41 -8.06 12.60 -85.52
C GLY A 41 -7.83 11.65 -84.34
N PRO A 42 -8.06 12.13 -83.09
CA PRO A 42 -7.87 11.29 -81.92
C PRO A 42 -8.81 10.09 -82.04
N GLY A 43 -8.21 8.90 -82.07
CA GLY A 43 -8.96 7.67 -81.85
C GLY A 43 -9.71 7.75 -80.50
N PRO A 44 -10.79 6.97 -80.34
CA PRO A 44 -11.58 7.00 -79.10
C PRO A 44 -10.67 6.85 -77.89
N VAL A 45 -10.67 7.85 -77.02
CA VAL A 45 -9.98 7.81 -75.73
C VAL A 45 -10.57 6.62 -74.97
N PRO A 46 -9.75 5.63 -74.56
CA PRO A 46 -10.23 4.56 -73.70
C PRO A 46 -10.90 5.18 -72.47
N PRO A 47 -12.03 4.64 -71.99
CA PRO A 47 -12.62 5.13 -70.76
C PRO A 47 -11.55 5.14 -69.66
N PRO A 48 -11.56 6.14 -68.75
CA PRO A 48 -10.65 6.16 -67.62
C PRO A 48 -10.71 4.78 -66.94
N ILE A 49 -9.55 4.12 -66.84
CA ILE A 49 -9.46 2.92 -66.02
C ILE A 49 -9.71 3.42 -64.60
N ASP A 50 -10.87 3.07 -64.03
CA ASP A 50 -11.15 3.35 -62.64
C ASP A 50 -9.94 2.89 -61.81
N PRO A 51 -9.42 3.72 -60.89
CA PRO A 51 -8.34 3.28 -60.02
C PRO A 51 -8.76 1.95 -59.39
N PRO A 52 -7.85 0.95 -59.29
CA PRO A 52 -8.21 -0.33 -58.72
C PRO A 52 -8.89 -0.08 -57.37
N VAL A 53 -10.11 -0.62 -57.21
CA VAL A 53 -10.85 -0.57 -55.96
C VAL A 53 -9.97 -1.25 -54.92
N THR A 54 -9.26 -0.46 -54.15
CA THR A 54 -8.40 -0.95 -53.09
C THR A 54 -9.32 -1.37 -51.96
N THR A 55 -9.26 -2.64 -51.58
CA THR A 55 -10.03 -3.14 -50.46
C THR A 55 -9.61 -2.38 -49.20
N PRO A 56 -10.55 -1.80 -48.43
CA PRO A 56 -10.24 -1.10 -47.18
C PRO A 56 -9.46 -2.01 -46.22
N VAL A 57 -8.44 -1.46 -45.58
CA VAL A 57 -7.60 -2.19 -44.61
C VAL A 57 -7.45 -1.43 -43.30
N ILE A 58 -7.28 -2.17 -42.21
CA ILE A 58 -6.99 -1.59 -40.90
C ILE A 58 -5.59 -0.96 -40.91
N THR A 59 -5.50 0.29 -40.45
CA THR A 59 -4.24 1.05 -40.43
C THR A 59 -3.70 1.25 -39.02
N ARG A 60 -4.57 1.26 -38.01
CA ARG A 60 -4.16 1.58 -36.63
C ARG A 60 -5.14 1.04 -35.59
N ILE A 61 -4.60 0.72 -34.42
CA ILE A 61 -5.34 0.55 -33.16
C ILE A 61 -4.58 1.24 -32.04
N GLU A 62 -5.26 1.93 -31.12
CA GLU A 62 -4.61 2.57 -29.97
C GLU A 62 -5.54 2.70 -28.75
N TRP A 63 -4.97 2.70 -27.55
CA TRP A 63 -5.70 2.92 -26.31
C TRP A 63 -6.24 4.35 -26.19
N LEU A 64 -7.43 4.51 -25.62
CA LEU A 64 -8.01 5.83 -25.34
C LEU A 64 -7.27 6.53 -24.19
N ASP A 65 -6.84 7.77 -24.39
CA ASP A 65 -6.13 8.55 -23.38
C ASP A 65 -6.53 10.02 -23.42
N GLY A 66 -7.64 10.34 -22.76
CA GLY A 66 -8.12 11.72 -22.67
C GLY A 66 -9.63 11.84 -22.84
N GLN A 67 -10.06 12.82 -23.64
CA GLN A 67 -11.46 12.98 -24.04
C GLN A 67 -11.89 11.88 -25.04
N GLU A 68 -13.11 11.99 -25.59
CA GLU A 68 -13.84 10.86 -26.19
C GLU A 68 -13.05 10.00 -27.18
N ASP A 69 -12.15 10.58 -27.96
CA ASP A 69 -11.42 9.90 -29.03
C ASP A 69 -9.90 10.17 -29.03
N GLU A 70 -9.38 10.87 -28.01
CA GLU A 70 -7.94 11.07 -27.80
C GLU A 70 -7.29 9.72 -27.47
N VAL A 71 -6.08 9.52 -27.99
CA VAL A 71 -5.36 8.25 -27.88
C VAL A 71 -3.95 8.42 -27.35
N LEU A 72 -3.48 7.34 -26.74
CA LEU A 72 -2.18 7.26 -26.12
C LEU A 72 -1.06 7.43 -27.16
N SER A 73 -0.06 8.24 -26.85
CA SER A 73 1.07 8.52 -27.75
C SER A 73 2.31 7.63 -27.51
N GLY A 74 2.23 6.63 -26.62
CA GLY A 74 3.36 5.78 -26.23
C GLY A 74 3.02 4.81 -25.09
N GLU A 75 4.00 4.35 -24.31
CA GLU A 75 3.71 3.51 -23.12
C GLU A 75 2.92 4.32 -22.07
N GLY A 76 1.81 3.76 -21.60
CA GLY A 76 0.91 4.42 -20.65
C GLY A 76 0.69 3.63 -19.38
N LEU A 77 0.38 4.33 -18.29
CA LEU A 77 -0.04 3.69 -17.04
C LEU A 77 -1.57 3.52 -17.02
N HIS A 78 -2.04 2.41 -16.48
CA HIS A 78 -3.46 2.12 -16.34
C HIS A 78 -3.80 1.65 -14.92
N PHE A 79 -4.73 2.33 -14.26
CA PHE A 79 -5.10 2.07 -12.87
C PHE A 79 -6.25 1.08 -12.78
N VAL A 80 -5.94 -0.16 -12.40
CA VAL A 80 -6.91 -1.27 -12.47
C VAL A 80 -7.87 -1.34 -11.28
N ASN A 81 -7.51 -0.76 -10.13
CA ASN A 81 -8.34 -0.87 -8.92
C ASN A 81 -9.32 0.29 -8.72
N LEU A 82 -9.18 1.39 -9.48
CA LEU A 82 -10.02 2.57 -9.31
C LEU A 82 -11.18 2.57 -10.34
N PRO A 83 -12.41 2.94 -9.95
CA PRO A 83 -13.54 3.02 -10.86
C PRO A 83 -13.34 4.07 -11.96
N VAL A 84 -13.99 3.89 -13.11
CA VAL A 84 -13.98 4.86 -14.22
C VAL A 84 -14.82 6.09 -13.87
N SER A 85 -14.24 7.03 -13.13
CA SER A 85 -14.91 8.26 -12.72
C SER A 85 -13.93 9.43 -12.58
N SER A 86 -14.37 10.63 -12.95
CA SER A 86 -13.60 11.87 -12.79
C SER A 86 -13.24 12.17 -11.34
N LYS A 87 -14.01 11.65 -10.37
CA LYS A 87 -13.69 11.72 -8.94
C LYS A 87 -12.29 11.20 -8.63
N TRP A 88 -11.73 10.28 -9.40
CA TRP A 88 -10.44 9.65 -9.13
C TRP A 88 -9.26 10.25 -9.90
N VAL A 89 -9.56 11.14 -10.86
CA VAL A 89 -8.56 11.84 -11.65
C VAL A 89 -7.87 12.88 -10.77
N LYS A 90 -6.54 12.90 -10.83
CA LYS A 90 -5.67 13.88 -10.16
C LYS A 90 -4.47 14.09 -11.07
N THR A 91 -4.01 15.33 -11.21
CA THR A 91 -2.95 15.75 -12.14
C THR A 91 -1.64 14.94 -12.02
N LYS A 92 -1.38 14.30 -10.87
CA LYS A 92 -0.19 13.48 -10.61
C LYS A 92 -0.43 11.96 -10.52
N LEU A 93 -1.67 11.49 -10.70
CA LEU A 93 -2.01 10.06 -10.60
C LEU A 93 -2.40 9.50 -11.97
N ALA A 94 -3.63 9.79 -12.40
CA ALA A 94 -4.18 9.46 -13.70
C ALA A 94 -4.56 10.77 -14.39
N ALA A 95 -4.09 10.97 -15.63
CA ALA A 95 -4.37 12.18 -16.40
C ALA A 95 -5.86 12.35 -16.72
N ASN A 96 -6.59 11.23 -16.87
CA ASN A 96 -8.00 11.21 -17.24
C ASN A 96 -8.66 9.89 -16.81
N LYS A 97 -10.01 9.83 -16.91
CA LYS A 97 -10.80 8.66 -16.49
C LYS A 97 -10.59 7.42 -17.38
N ARG A 98 -10.07 7.56 -18.61
CA ARG A 98 -9.80 6.43 -19.53
C ARG A 98 -8.62 5.59 -19.09
N ARG A 99 -7.80 6.10 -18.17
CA ARG A 99 -6.69 5.39 -17.54
C ARG A 99 -7.10 4.67 -16.25
N LEU A 100 -8.40 4.48 -16.02
CA LEU A 100 -8.96 3.82 -14.83
C LEU A 100 -9.78 2.59 -15.23
N GLY A 101 -10.00 1.68 -14.27
CA GLY A 101 -10.80 0.48 -14.42
C GLY A 101 -10.02 -0.72 -14.97
N GLU A 102 -10.69 -1.85 -15.10
CA GLU A 102 -10.05 -3.10 -15.54
C GLU A 102 -10.24 -3.37 -17.04
N LYS A 103 -11.02 -2.54 -17.72
CA LYS A 103 -11.42 -2.70 -19.13
C LYS A 103 -11.12 -1.41 -19.91
N PRO A 104 -9.83 -1.11 -20.19
CA PRO A 104 -9.45 0.07 -20.96
C PRO A 104 -10.14 0.10 -22.32
N GLY A 105 -10.62 1.28 -22.72
CA GLY A 105 -11.15 1.49 -24.07
C GLY A 105 -10.04 1.73 -25.10
N PHE A 106 -10.38 1.57 -26.38
CA PHE A 106 -9.47 1.76 -27.51
C PHE A 106 -10.19 2.35 -28.74
N LYS A 107 -9.42 2.82 -29.72
CA LYS A 107 -9.88 3.30 -31.02
C LYS A 107 -9.18 2.56 -32.16
N VAL A 108 -9.89 2.35 -33.26
CA VAL A 108 -9.40 1.70 -34.49
C VAL A 108 -9.66 2.60 -35.70
N TRP A 109 -8.78 2.51 -36.70
CA TRP A 109 -8.89 3.25 -37.96
C TRP A 109 -8.64 2.34 -39.16
N PHE A 110 -9.43 2.55 -40.21
CA PHE A 110 -9.21 2.03 -41.55
C PHE A 110 -8.72 3.16 -42.47
N ASP A 111 -8.13 2.79 -43.60
CA ASP A 111 -7.66 3.74 -44.62
C ASP A 111 -8.78 4.39 -45.43
N GLN A 112 -9.99 3.83 -45.38
CA GLN A 112 -11.16 4.32 -46.11
C GLN A 112 -12.41 4.41 -45.22
N PRO A 113 -13.29 5.40 -45.45
CA PRO A 113 -14.62 5.43 -44.84
C PRO A 113 -15.42 4.15 -45.13
N GLY A 114 -16.38 3.86 -44.27
CA GLY A 114 -17.26 2.70 -44.40
C GLY A 114 -17.31 1.83 -43.15
N SER A 115 -18.21 0.85 -43.21
CA SER A 115 -18.47 -0.10 -42.13
C SER A 115 -17.67 -1.38 -42.38
N HIS A 116 -16.51 -1.49 -41.74
CA HIS A 116 -15.54 -2.56 -41.94
C HIS A 116 -15.46 -3.45 -40.71
N HIS A 117 -15.49 -4.77 -40.91
CA HIS A 117 -15.35 -5.74 -39.82
C HIS A 117 -13.88 -5.89 -39.41
N PHE A 118 -13.66 -6.06 -38.11
CA PHE A 118 -12.35 -6.37 -37.55
C PHE A 118 -12.50 -7.15 -36.24
N ARG A 119 -11.43 -7.80 -35.81
CA ARG A 119 -11.34 -8.49 -34.52
C ARG A 119 -10.16 -7.98 -33.71
N VAL A 120 -10.31 -7.93 -32.39
CA VAL A 120 -9.28 -7.46 -31.45
C VAL A 120 -9.04 -8.52 -30.38
N LYS A 121 -7.78 -8.71 -29.98
CA LYS A 121 -7.40 -9.49 -28.80
C LYS A 121 -6.46 -8.70 -27.91
N LEU A 122 -6.48 -9.02 -26.62
CA LEU A 122 -5.49 -8.58 -25.66
C LEU A 122 -4.27 -9.50 -25.71
N VAL A 123 -3.06 -8.94 -25.77
CA VAL A 123 -1.81 -9.70 -25.81
C VAL A 123 -0.99 -9.37 -24.56
N PRO A 124 -0.97 -10.27 -23.54
CA PRO A 124 -0.13 -10.10 -22.36
C PRO A 124 1.35 -10.19 -22.75
N GLN A 125 2.17 -9.36 -22.12
CA GLN A 125 3.63 -9.36 -22.31
C GLN A 125 4.33 -10.24 -21.26
N GLY A 126 5.62 -10.49 -21.48
CA GLY A 126 6.45 -11.25 -20.54
C GLY A 126 6.54 -10.57 -19.17
N GLY A 127 6.58 -11.38 -18.11
CA GLY A 127 6.76 -10.91 -16.73
C GLY A 127 5.48 -10.47 -16.01
N ASN A 128 4.30 -10.70 -16.60
CA ASN A 128 3.01 -10.52 -15.92
C ASN A 128 2.85 -11.48 -14.73
N ALA A 129 2.09 -11.06 -13.73
CA ALA A 129 1.87 -11.86 -12.54
C ALA A 129 1.15 -13.17 -12.88
N VAL A 130 1.64 -14.28 -12.31
CA VAL A 130 1.05 -15.60 -12.51
C VAL A 130 0.19 -15.94 -11.30
N TYR A 131 -1.11 -16.09 -11.55
CA TYR A 131 -2.05 -16.64 -10.59
C TYR A 131 -2.20 -18.14 -10.78
N SER A 132 -2.27 -18.90 -9.70
CA SER A 132 -2.51 -20.34 -9.75
C SER A 132 -3.94 -20.66 -10.21
N THR A 133 -4.19 -21.93 -10.56
CA THR A 133 -5.54 -22.39 -10.92
C THR A 133 -6.52 -22.21 -9.76
N VAL A 134 -6.07 -22.43 -8.52
CA VAL A 134 -6.89 -22.29 -7.31
C VAL A 134 -7.21 -20.82 -7.04
N GLU A 135 -6.23 -19.93 -7.17
CA GLU A 135 -6.45 -18.47 -7.05
C GLU A 135 -7.46 -17.98 -8.10
N LYS A 136 -7.31 -18.43 -9.35
CA LYS A 136 -8.22 -18.12 -10.46
C LYS A 136 -9.63 -18.72 -10.30
N GLY A 137 -9.75 -19.86 -9.64
CA GLY A 137 -11.04 -20.48 -9.33
C GLY A 137 -11.84 -19.64 -8.36
N ARG A 138 -11.19 -19.20 -7.28
CA ARG A 138 -11.74 -18.35 -6.21
C ARG A 138 -12.11 -16.94 -6.66
N ASN A 139 -11.23 -16.30 -7.44
CA ASN A 139 -11.31 -14.86 -7.70
C ASN A 139 -11.85 -14.50 -9.09
N GLY A 140 -12.65 -15.39 -9.69
CA GLY A 140 -13.43 -15.11 -10.90
C GLY A 140 -12.64 -14.46 -12.05
N HIS A 141 -13.17 -13.34 -12.57
CA HIS A 141 -12.61 -12.58 -13.69
C HIS A 141 -11.44 -11.67 -13.31
N LYS A 142 -11.21 -11.39 -12.01
CA LYS A 142 -10.20 -10.42 -11.56
C LYS A 142 -8.76 -10.91 -11.74
N PHE A 143 -8.56 -12.23 -11.62
CA PHE A 143 -7.24 -12.88 -11.77
C PHE A 143 -7.04 -13.49 -13.17
N LYS A 144 -7.92 -13.15 -14.12
CA LYS A 144 -7.92 -13.66 -15.48
C LYS A 144 -7.99 -12.49 -16.47
N ALA A 145 -6.86 -12.22 -17.12
CA ALA A 145 -6.89 -11.40 -18.33
C ALA A 145 -7.73 -12.11 -19.41
N ASP A 146 -8.42 -11.31 -20.20
CA ASP A 146 -9.12 -11.78 -21.38
C ASP A 146 -8.14 -12.38 -22.40
N LYS A 147 -8.55 -13.46 -23.05
CA LYS A 147 -7.76 -14.20 -24.05
C LYS A 147 -8.50 -14.36 -25.37
N GLY A 148 -9.76 -13.92 -25.45
CA GLY A 148 -10.61 -14.10 -26.62
C GLY A 148 -10.34 -13.07 -27.71
N TRP A 149 -10.71 -13.44 -28.94
CA TRP A 149 -10.96 -12.48 -30.00
C TRP A 149 -12.34 -11.87 -29.83
N HIS A 150 -12.44 -10.57 -30.00
CA HIS A 150 -13.68 -9.81 -29.96
C HIS A 150 -13.90 -9.15 -31.32
N SER A 151 -15.06 -9.40 -31.94
CA SER A 151 -15.42 -8.83 -33.24
C SER A 151 -16.14 -7.49 -33.09
N TYR A 152 -15.85 -6.59 -34.01
CA TYR A 152 -16.41 -5.24 -34.08
C TYR A 152 -16.59 -4.82 -35.54
N THR A 153 -17.29 -3.70 -35.71
CA THR A 153 -17.46 -3.04 -37.01
C THR A 153 -17.26 -1.54 -36.83
N THR A 154 -16.53 -0.91 -37.76
CA THR A 154 -16.35 0.55 -37.77
C THR A 154 -17.65 1.29 -38.02
N ASP A 155 -17.68 2.53 -37.56
CA ASP A 155 -18.70 3.49 -37.92
C ASP A 155 -18.44 4.00 -39.36
N GLY A 156 -19.38 4.73 -39.97
CA GLY A 156 -19.33 5.08 -41.39
C GLY A 156 -18.12 5.91 -41.84
N ASP A 157 -17.38 6.51 -40.90
CA ASP A 157 -16.14 7.25 -41.16
C ASP A 157 -14.89 6.36 -41.24
N GLY A 158 -15.04 5.03 -41.11
CA GLY A 158 -13.93 4.09 -41.12
C GLY A 158 -13.21 3.97 -39.77
N THR A 159 -13.75 4.52 -38.69
CA THR A 159 -13.18 4.43 -37.34
C THR A 159 -14.11 3.73 -36.36
N LYS A 160 -13.56 3.25 -35.22
CA LYS A 160 -14.38 2.75 -34.12
C LYS A 160 -13.81 3.15 -32.77
N VAL A 161 -14.65 3.72 -31.91
CA VAL A 161 -14.31 3.91 -30.49
C VAL A 161 -15.00 2.84 -29.65
N VAL A 162 -14.21 1.99 -29.00
CA VAL A 162 -14.68 0.98 -28.05
C VAL A 162 -14.44 1.48 -26.63
N LYS A 163 -15.51 1.87 -25.94
CA LYS A 163 -15.41 2.50 -24.60
C LYS A 163 -15.03 1.52 -23.48
N THR A 164 -15.30 0.23 -23.67
CA THR A 164 -15.02 -0.85 -22.71
C THR A 164 -14.37 -2.00 -23.47
N GLY A 165 -13.05 -2.14 -23.33
CA GLY A 165 -12.28 -3.16 -24.03
C GLY A 165 -12.16 -4.48 -23.25
N PRO A 166 -11.17 -5.32 -23.63
CA PRO A 166 -10.87 -6.56 -22.96
C PRO A 166 -10.46 -6.37 -21.51
N GLN A 167 -10.75 -7.38 -20.68
CA GLN A 167 -10.43 -7.42 -19.26
C GLN A 167 -8.92 -7.60 -19.00
N LEU A 168 -8.33 -6.74 -18.15
CA LEU A 168 -6.98 -6.90 -17.60
C LEU A 168 -7.02 -7.69 -16.27
N THR A 169 -5.86 -8.18 -15.80
CA THR A 169 -5.76 -8.63 -14.40
C THR A 169 -5.66 -7.43 -13.46
N VAL A 170 -5.99 -7.65 -12.19
CA VAL A 170 -5.84 -6.63 -11.13
C VAL A 170 -4.40 -6.50 -10.62
N ALA A 171 -3.49 -7.37 -11.04
CA ALA A 171 -2.08 -7.31 -10.63
C ALA A 171 -1.45 -6.00 -11.10
N GLY A 172 -0.58 -5.43 -10.26
CA GLY A 172 0.22 -4.28 -10.64
C GLY A 172 1.45 -4.68 -11.46
N GLY A 173 1.86 -3.86 -12.41
CA GLY A 173 3.07 -4.03 -13.21
C GLY A 173 2.92 -4.90 -14.45
N ASP A 174 1.74 -5.48 -14.66
CA ASP A 174 1.44 -6.29 -15.83
C ASP A 174 1.36 -5.40 -17.06
N LYS A 175 1.89 -5.91 -18.17
CA LYS A 175 2.02 -5.18 -19.44
C LYS A 175 1.16 -5.84 -20.52
N TYR A 176 0.49 -5.02 -21.32
CA TYR A 176 -0.43 -5.45 -22.36
C TYR A 176 -0.37 -4.58 -23.61
N LEU A 177 -0.64 -5.20 -24.76
CA LEU A 177 -0.96 -4.54 -26.01
C LEU A 177 -2.26 -5.11 -26.60
N LEU A 178 -2.89 -4.38 -27.50
CA LEU A 178 -3.94 -4.91 -28.38
C LEU A 178 -3.33 -5.34 -29.70
N GLU A 179 -3.88 -6.42 -30.26
CA GLU A 179 -3.63 -6.84 -31.64
C GLU A 179 -4.97 -6.89 -32.35
N ALA A 180 -5.07 -6.22 -33.49
CA ALA A 180 -6.29 -6.17 -34.31
C ALA A 180 -6.04 -6.70 -35.72
N HIS A 181 -7.02 -7.42 -36.24
CA HIS A 181 -7.02 -8.00 -37.58
C HIS A 181 -8.27 -7.56 -38.32
N ASP A 182 -8.12 -7.19 -39.60
CA ASP A 182 -9.23 -7.06 -40.53
C ASP A 182 -9.50 -8.38 -41.30
N ASP A 183 -10.46 -8.33 -42.22
CA ASP A 183 -10.85 -9.47 -43.06
C ASP A 183 -9.80 -9.80 -44.14
N GLN A 184 -8.88 -8.87 -44.41
CA GLN A 184 -7.75 -8.99 -45.31
C GLN A 184 -6.51 -9.55 -44.59
N ALA A 185 -6.65 -9.91 -43.30
CA ALA A 185 -5.60 -10.41 -42.43
C ALA A 185 -4.43 -9.44 -42.18
N VAL A 186 -4.63 -8.14 -42.41
CA VAL A 186 -3.69 -7.10 -41.98
C VAL A 186 -3.72 -7.01 -40.46
N VAL A 187 -2.54 -6.89 -39.85
CA VAL A 187 -2.36 -6.90 -38.40
C VAL A 187 -1.77 -5.57 -37.93
N VAL A 188 -2.45 -4.93 -36.99
CA VAL A 188 -1.96 -3.72 -36.31
C VAL A 188 -1.91 -3.92 -34.80
N LYS A 189 -1.02 -3.19 -34.13
CA LYS A 189 -0.82 -3.28 -32.68
C LYS A 189 -0.87 -1.90 -32.03
N SER A 190 -1.37 -1.85 -30.80
CA SER A 190 -1.40 -0.63 -30.01
C SER A 190 -0.06 -0.36 -29.33
N SER A 191 0.06 0.82 -28.72
CA SER A 191 1.07 1.06 -27.69
C SER A 191 0.86 0.16 -26.46
N LEU A 192 1.88 0.10 -25.61
CA LEU A 192 1.87 -0.72 -24.40
C LEU A 192 1.17 0.02 -23.25
N ILE A 193 0.39 -0.70 -22.46
CA ILE A 193 -0.05 -0.21 -21.15
C ILE A 193 0.52 -1.07 -20.03
N LYS A 194 0.89 -0.42 -18.93
CA LYS A 194 1.33 -1.05 -17.69
C LYS A 194 0.30 -0.82 -16.59
N THR A 195 -0.16 -1.89 -15.96
CA THR A 195 -1.10 -1.81 -14.85
C THR A 195 -0.42 -1.22 -13.61
N ILE A 196 -1.14 -0.39 -12.88
CA ILE A 196 -0.76 0.20 -11.60
C ILE A 196 -2.00 0.15 -10.70
N ARG A 197 -1.79 0.18 -9.39
CA ARG A 197 -2.86 0.38 -8.41
C ARG A 197 -2.60 1.65 -7.61
N ALA A 198 -3.66 2.27 -7.12
CA ALA A 198 -3.55 3.47 -6.31
C ALA A 198 -4.51 3.45 -5.14
N LEU A 199 -4.01 3.90 -4.00
CA LEU A 199 -4.74 4.02 -2.75
C LEU A 199 -4.49 5.41 -2.18
N TYR A 200 -5.45 5.89 -1.41
CA TYR A 200 -5.34 7.16 -0.72
C TYR A 200 -5.06 6.90 0.76
N VAL A 201 -4.24 7.76 1.37
CA VAL A 201 -3.93 7.64 2.80
C VAL A 201 -4.12 8.99 3.46
N VAL A 202 -4.77 8.98 4.63
CA VAL A 202 -4.92 10.14 5.48
C VAL A 202 -4.10 9.88 6.73
N ARG A 203 -3.11 10.75 7.02
CA ARG A 203 -2.43 10.70 8.30
C ARG A 203 -3.35 11.30 9.36
N ILE A 204 -3.66 10.53 10.38
CA ILE A 204 -4.51 10.91 11.50
C ILE A 204 -3.62 10.98 12.74
N LYS A 205 -3.38 12.18 13.26
CA LYS A 205 -2.50 12.36 14.41
C LYS A 205 -3.31 12.71 15.64
N MET A 206 -3.07 12.01 16.75
CA MET A 206 -3.55 12.47 18.05
C MET A 206 -2.92 13.83 18.39
N SER A 207 -3.70 14.72 18.98
CA SER A 207 -3.21 16.02 19.44
C SER A 207 -2.05 15.84 20.45
N GLY A 208 -1.04 16.71 20.37
CA GLY A 208 0.09 16.69 21.30
C GLY A 208 1.16 15.62 21.05
N LEU A 209 1.01 14.73 20.06
CA LEU A 209 2.07 13.78 19.71
C LEU A 209 3.27 14.50 19.07
N THR A 210 4.43 14.38 19.71
CA THR A 210 5.71 14.96 19.25
C THR A 210 6.52 14.01 18.39
N ALA A 211 6.39 12.69 18.62
CA ALA A 211 7.18 11.66 17.94
C ALA A 211 6.53 11.11 16.66
N ALA A 212 5.32 11.53 16.29
CA ALA A 212 4.64 11.04 15.09
C ALA A 212 5.43 11.34 13.81
N ALA A 213 5.65 10.32 12.98
CA ALA A 213 6.44 10.41 11.75
C ALA A 213 6.09 11.67 10.93
N SER A 214 7.13 12.40 10.54
CA SER A 214 7.00 13.60 9.70
C SER A 214 6.60 13.25 8.27
N SER A 215 7.00 12.05 7.79
CA SER A 215 6.71 11.53 6.46
C SER A 215 6.49 10.01 6.48
N ILE A 216 5.70 9.52 5.51
CA ILE A 216 5.51 8.09 5.21
C ILE A 216 6.19 7.67 3.91
N SER A 217 7.22 8.41 3.47
CA SER A 217 7.90 8.17 2.20
C SER A 217 8.59 6.82 2.12
N GLY A 218 9.09 6.29 3.24
CA GLY A 218 9.66 4.94 3.31
C GLY A 218 8.63 3.87 2.99
N CYS A 219 7.46 3.96 3.62
CA CYS A 219 6.33 3.08 3.35
C CYS A 219 5.81 3.23 1.91
N SER A 220 5.61 4.46 1.46
CA SER A 220 5.16 4.76 0.09
C SER A 220 6.15 4.25 -0.96
N GLY A 221 7.45 4.38 -0.70
CA GLY A 221 8.52 3.90 -1.56
C GLY A 221 8.55 2.38 -1.67
N GLU A 222 8.29 1.65 -0.58
CA GLU A 222 8.20 0.20 -0.63
C GLU A 222 7.01 -0.27 -1.48
N TYR A 223 5.81 0.25 -1.25
CA TYR A 223 4.63 -0.11 -2.05
C TYR A 223 4.75 0.29 -3.53
N ALA A 224 5.45 1.38 -3.83
CA ALA A 224 5.70 1.79 -5.21
C ALA A 224 6.51 0.75 -6.01
N LYS A 225 7.44 0.03 -5.37
CA LYS A 225 8.18 -1.09 -6.01
C LYS A 225 7.24 -2.19 -6.49
N HIS A 226 6.11 -2.34 -5.81
CA HIS A 226 5.07 -3.34 -6.09
C HIS A 226 3.87 -2.76 -6.85
N HIS A 227 4.08 -1.63 -7.52
CA HIS A 227 3.10 -0.98 -8.39
C HIS A 227 1.82 -0.55 -7.67
N ILE A 228 1.95 -0.17 -6.39
CA ILE A 228 0.89 0.46 -5.59
C ILE A 228 1.35 1.89 -5.27
N ARG A 229 0.60 2.88 -5.74
CA ARG A 229 0.84 4.29 -5.41
C ARG A 229 0.02 4.68 -4.18
N LEU A 230 0.70 5.02 -3.09
CA LEU A 230 0.05 5.66 -1.94
C LEU A 230 -0.03 7.17 -2.18
N VAL A 231 -1.24 7.71 -2.14
CA VAL A 231 -1.51 9.13 -2.37
C VAL A 231 -1.92 9.77 -1.05
N GLU A 232 -1.03 10.57 -0.48
CA GLU A 232 -1.34 11.34 0.72
C GLU A 232 -2.46 12.36 0.43
N LEU A 233 -3.47 12.33 1.30
CA LEU A 233 -4.51 13.34 1.44
C LEU A 233 -4.14 14.28 2.60
N PRO A 234 -4.80 15.45 2.72
CA PRO A 234 -4.60 16.33 3.87
C PRO A 234 -4.74 15.56 5.19
N ALA A 235 -3.79 15.77 6.11
CA ALA A 235 -3.83 15.14 7.42
C ALA A 235 -4.98 15.69 8.26
N VAL A 236 -5.46 14.89 9.20
CA VAL A 236 -6.47 15.30 10.20
C VAL A 236 -5.96 14.99 11.60
N SER A 237 -6.58 15.64 12.59
CA SER A 237 -6.25 15.42 14.00
C SER A 237 -7.44 14.87 14.77
N ILE A 238 -7.15 14.07 15.79
CA ILE A 238 -8.14 13.54 16.73
C ILE A 238 -7.70 13.84 18.17
N THR A 239 -8.65 13.74 19.10
CA THR A 239 -8.37 13.85 20.53
C THR A 239 -7.31 12.84 20.96
N HIS A 240 -6.39 13.27 21.81
CA HIS A 240 -5.34 12.43 22.35
C HIS A 240 -5.90 11.35 23.27
N GLN A 241 -5.49 10.11 23.02
CA GLN A 241 -5.70 8.96 23.90
C GLN A 241 -4.35 8.32 24.20
N HIS A 242 -3.95 8.35 25.47
CA HIS A 242 -2.59 7.99 25.90
C HIS A 242 -2.22 6.52 25.68
N ASN A 243 -3.21 5.62 25.65
CA ASN A 243 -2.97 4.21 25.37
C ASN A 243 -4.19 3.54 24.71
N ILE A 244 -3.91 2.56 23.85
CA ILE A 244 -4.92 1.70 23.25
C ILE A 244 -4.58 0.25 23.61
N GLY A 245 -5.17 -0.24 24.69
CA GLY A 245 -4.87 -1.55 25.27
C GLY A 245 -6.06 -2.50 25.33
N THR A 246 -7.27 -1.95 25.34
CA THR A 246 -8.52 -2.70 25.53
C THR A 246 -9.46 -2.55 24.33
N THR A 247 -10.53 -3.36 24.33
CA THR A 247 -11.62 -3.22 23.36
C THR A 247 -12.33 -1.86 23.51
N ALA A 248 -12.52 -1.37 24.73
CA ALA A 248 -13.14 -0.08 25.00
C ALA A 248 -12.31 1.08 24.44
N ASP A 249 -10.99 1.03 24.63
CA ASP A 249 -10.04 1.98 24.06
C ASP A 249 -10.11 2.00 22.53
N THR A 250 -10.16 0.80 21.93
CA THR A 250 -10.23 0.63 20.48
C THR A 250 -11.54 1.19 19.91
N ASN A 251 -12.66 0.99 20.60
CA ASN A 251 -13.96 1.51 20.19
C ASN A 251 -14.00 3.04 20.26
N THR A 252 -13.45 3.63 21.32
CA THR A 252 -13.32 5.09 21.47
C THR A 252 -12.48 5.69 20.35
N LEU A 253 -11.34 5.06 20.05
CA LEU A 253 -10.49 5.47 18.93
C LEU A 253 -11.23 5.40 17.59
N LYS A 254 -11.92 4.28 17.31
CA LYS A 254 -12.70 4.10 16.07
C LYS A 254 -13.76 5.19 15.93
N ALA A 255 -14.45 5.56 17.01
CA ALA A 255 -15.43 6.65 16.99
C ALA A 255 -14.76 8.00 16.66
N ASN A 256 -13.65 8.33 17.31
CA ASN A 256 -12.91 9.58 17.05
C ASN A 256 -12.39 9.67 15.61
N VAL A 257 -11.85 8.56 15.09
CA VAL A 257 -11.39 8.45 13.69
C VAL A 257 -12.57 8.62 12.73
N GLN A 258 -13.69 7.96 13.01
CA GLN A 258 -14.90 8.07 12.18
C GLN A 258 -15.41 9.51 12.14
N THR A 259 -15.48 10.20 13.27
CA THR A 259 -15.89 11.61 13.34
C THR A 259 -14.96 12.51 12.53
N ALA A 260 -13.63 12.35 12.67
CA ALA A 260 -12.67 13.13 11.87
C ALA A 260 -12.78 12.82 10.37
N TRP A 261 -12.99 11.54 10.02
CA TRP A 261 -13.20 11.10 8.64
C TRP A 261 -14.46 11.70 8.02
N GLU A 262 -15.57 11.68 8.75
CA GLU A 262 -16.84 12.31 8.37
C GLU A 262 -16.70 13.81 8.19
N GLY A 263 -16.06 14.50 9.14
CA GLY A 263 -15.80 15.93 9.06
C GLY A 263 -14.93 16.33 7.87
N SER A 264 -14.06 15.44 7.39
CA SER A 264 -13.25 15.67 6.18
C SER A 264 -14.02 15.51 4.86
N GLY A 265 -15.28 15.07 4.91
CA GLY A 265 -16.11 14.77 3.74
C GLY A 265 -15.83 13.40 3.10
N LYS A 266 -15.18 12.48 3.84
CA LYS A 266 -14.81 11.12 3.38
C LYS A 266 -14.08 11.13 2.02
N PRO A 267 -13.03 11.94 1.84
CA PRO A 267 -12.40 12.10 0.56
C PRO A 267 -11.90 10.75 0.08
N LYS A 268 -12.30 10.38 -1.15
CA LYS A 268 -11.80 9.18 -1.84
C LYS A 268 -12.19 7.82 -1.21
N ALA A 269 -13.13 7.79 -0.28
CA ALA A 269 -13.77 6.53 0.13
C ALA A 269 -14.41 5.80 -1.09
N PRO A 270 -14.32 4.46 -1.18
CA PRO A 270 -13.75 3.51 -0.20
C PRO A 270 -12.24 3.22 -0.35
N TYR A 271 -11.51 3.93 -1.22
CA TYR A 271 -10.10 3.64 -1.52
C TYR A 271 -9.12 4.42 -0.64
N ALA A 272 -9.55 4.82 0.55
CA ALA A 272 -8.80 5.70 1.41
C ALA A 272 -8.70 5.13 2.83
N ILE A 273 -7.47 5.06 3.36
CA ILE A 273 -7.14 4.44 4.65
C ILE A 273 -6.62 5.50 5.61
N GLY A 274 -7.06 5.45 6.87
CA GLY A 274 -6.51 6.23 7.97
C GLY A 274 -5.24 5.58 8.52
N LEU A 275 -4.12 6.30 8.49
CA LEU A 275 -2.89 5.95 9.20
C LEU A 275 -2.87 6.73 10.52
N VAL A 276 -3.27 6.07 11.59
CA VAL A 276 -3.48 6.69 12.90
C VAL A 276 -2.22 6.54 13.76
N PHE A 277 -1.65 7.67 14.14
CA PHE A 277 -0.52 7.74 15.05
C PHE A 277 -1.04 7.81 16.49
N THR A 278 -0.65 6.84 17.31
CA THR A 278 -1.03 6.73 18.73
C THR A 278 0.18 6.89 19.63
N ASP A 279 0.00 7.20 20.92
CA ASP A 279 1.11 7.25 21.87
C ASP A 279 1.65 5.81 22.10
N HIS A 280 0.84 4.97 22.77
CA HIS A 280 1.16 3.57 23.07
C HIS A 280 0.04 2.60 22.66
N LEU A 281 0.41 1.36 22.34
CA LEU A 281 -0.52 0.23 22.13
C LEU A 281 -0.29 -0.89 23.16
N ALA A 282 -0.12 -0.52 24.43
CA ALA A 282 0.20 -1.42 25.53
C ALA A 282 -1.04 -2.13 26.07
N VAL A 283 -0.91 -3.43 26.36
CA VAL A 283 -1.97 -4.21 27.00
C VAL A 283 -1.67 -4.35 28.49
N LYS A 284 -2.61 -3.92 29.33
CA LYS A 284 -2.49 -3.99 30.79
C LYS A 284 -2.85 -5.38 31.30
N ASN A 285 -2.03 -5.93 32.19
CA ASN A 285 -2.37 -7.11 32.98
C ASN A 285 -2.51 -6.68 34.46
N PRO A 286 -3.74 -6.47 34.95
CA PRO A 286 -3.96 -5.81 36.21
C PRO A 286 -3.94 -6.78 37.41
N ASN A 287 -3.71 -6.23 38.60
CA ASN A 287 -3.90 -6.88 39.90
C ASN A 287 -3.15 -8.20 40.07
N ARG A 288 -1.85 -8.20 39.76
CA ARG A 288 -1.00 -9.40 39.80
C ARG A 288 -0.23 -9.47 41.12
N PRO A 289 -0.51 -10.46 41.99
CA PRO A 289 0.20 -10.63 43.24
C PRO A 289 1.54 -11.34 43.02
N LEU A 290 2.59 -10.84 43.67
CA LEU A 290 3.94 -11.40 43.69
C LEU A 290 4.36 -11.58 45.15
N THR A 291 4.61 -12.82 45.57
CA THR A 291 4.99 -13.13 46.95
C THR A 291 6.46 -13.51 47.02
N TYR A 292 7.19 -12.78 47.87
CA TYR A 292 8.60 -13.00 48.18
C TYR A 292 8.68 -13.56 49.59
N THR A 293 9.17 -14.79 49.75
CA THR A 293 9.24 -15.49 51.03
C THR A 293 10.60 -15.31 51.70
N ASN A 294 10.66 -15.54 53.01
CA ASN A 294 11.89 -15.48 53.81
C ASN A 294 12.61 -14.12 53.74
N VAL A 295 11.84 -13.04 53.62
CA VAL A 295 12.34 -11.66 53.59
C VAL A 295 12.67 -11.25 55.01
N GLN A 296 13.92 -10.83 55.24
CA GLN A 296 14.34 -10.21 56.50
C GLN A 296 13.94 -8.73 56.49
N VAL A 297 13.25 -8.27 57.52
CA VAL A 297 12.71 -6.91 57.64
C VAL A 297 13.10 -6.24 58.95
N GLY A 298 12.93 -4.92 59.02
CA GLY A 298 13.12 -4.08 60.20
C GLY A 298 14.37 -3.22 60.20
N PRO A 299 14.62 -2.46 61.29
CA PRO A 299 15.62 -1.40 61.29
C PRO A 299 17.00 -1.87 60.85
N GLY A 300 17.61 -1.14 59.91
CA GLY A 300 18.94 -1.46 59.35
C GLY A 300 18.94 -2.58 58.30
N LYS A 301 17.80 -3.16 57.93
CA LYS A 301 17.71 -4.10 56.81
C LYS A 301 17.69 -3.36 55.46
N PRO A 302 18.35 -3.89 54.42
CA PRO A 302 18.30 -3.30 53.09
C PRO A 302 16.90 -3.45 52.49
N ALA A 303 16.58 -2.59 51.52
CA ALA A 303 15.36 -2.71 50.74
C ALA A 303 15.29 -4.09 50.04
N LEU A 304 14.08 -4.67 49.99
CA LEU A 304 13.82 -5.85 49.18
C LEU A 304 13.78 -5.44 47.72
N ARG A 305 14.71 -5.97 46.92
CA ARG A 305 14.71 -5.78 45.46
C ARG A 305 13.83 -6.82 44.78
N ALA A 306 12.53 -6.52 44.70
CA ALA A 306 11.50 -7.35 44.12
C ALA A 306 11.57 -7.36 42.58
N ARG A 307 11.83 -8.53 41.97
CA ARG A 307 11.70 -8.71 40.51
C ARG A 307 10.25 -8.98 40.14
N ILE A 308 9.77 -8.31 39.10
CA ILE A 308 8.43 -8.44 38.55
C ILE A 308 8.45 -9.54 37.50
N MET A 309 8.06 -10.75 37.91
CA MET A 309 8.07 -11.94 37.08
C MET A 309 6.69 -12.57 37.08
N GLY A 310 6.12 -12.85 35.91
CA GLY A 310 4.79 -13.46 35.85
C GLY A 310 4.37 -13.92 34.46
N ALA A 311 3.35 -14.78 34.46
CA ALA A 311 2.67 -15.20 33.24
C ALA A 311 1.95 -14.03 32.57
N GLY A 312 1.93 -14.05 31.24
CA GLY A 312 1.16 -13.11 30.44
C GLY A 312 -0.31 -13.50 30.35
N LEU A 313 -1.09 -12.70 29.63
CA LEU A 313 -2.49 -12.97 29.32
C LEU A 313 -2.64 -14.04 28.23
N THR A 314 -1.62 -14.20 27.38
CA THR A 314 -1.63 -15.13 26.24
C THR A 314 -0.56 -16.22 26.32
N SER A 315 0.24 -16.22 27.39
CA SER A 315 1.30 -17.21 27.62
C SER A 315 1.37 -17.56 29.11
N THR A 316 1.50 -18.85 29.39
CA THR A 316 1.72 -19.36 30.76
C THR A 316 3.17 -19.26 31.21
N ALA A 317 4.10 -18.91 30.31
CA ALA A 317 5.51 -18.76 30.63
C ALA A 317 5.74 -17.58 31.60
N VAL A 318 6.53 -17.83 32.64
CA VAL A 318 6.90 -16.81 33.64
C VAL A 318 8.11 -16.04 33.13
N GLU A 319 7.91 -14.75 32.89
CA GLU A 319 8.91 -13.86 32.29
C GLU A 319 8.97 -12.54 33.07
N ALA A 320 10.05 -11.77 32.85
CA ALA A 320 10.13 -10.41 33.36
C ALA A 320 9.04 -9.54 32.73
N ARG A 321 8.35 -8.74 33.56
CA ARG A 321 7.27 -7.85 33.10
C ARG A 321 7.58 -6.41 33.51
N ALA A 322 7.44 -5.50 32.56
CA ALA A 322 7.56 -4.08 32.84
C ALA A 322 6.32 -3.58 33.60
N LEU A 323 6.52 -2.77 34.63
CA LEU A 323 5.44 -2.13 35.39
C LEU A 323 4.56 -1.24 34.50
N TRP A 324 3.25 -1.17 34.79
CA TRP A 324 2.30 -0.26 34.14
C TRP A 324 2.46 1.16 34.66
N ARG A 325 3.53 1.83 34.26
CA ARG A 325 3.94 3.12 34.82
C ARG A 325 3.86 4.19 33.74
N ASP A 326 3.34 5.38 34.07
CA ASP A 326 3.38 6.57 33.20
C ASP A 326 2.84 6.35 31.76
N LEU A 327 1.94 5.38 31.57
CA LEU A 327 1.30 5.09 30.27
C LEU A 327 -0.05 5.80 30.11
N VAL A 328 -0.82 5.92 31.19
CA VAL A 328 -2.12 6.58 31.21
C VAL A 328 -2.18 7.48 32.44
N PRO A 329 -2.44 8.79 32.29
CA PRO A 329 -2.58 9.69 33.43
C PRO A 329 -3.64 9.21 34.41
N GLY A 330 -3.31 9.22 35.71
CA GLY A 330 -4.21 8.76 36.77
C GLY A 330 -4.19 7.25 37.01
N GLU A 331 -3.50 6.46 36.19
CA GLU A 331 -3.29 5.04 36.46
C GLU A 331 -1.93 4.78 37.12
N SER A 332 -1.88 3.78 38.00
CA SER A 332 -0.66 3.37 38.70
C SER A 332 -0.27 1.93 38.41
N TRP A 333 1.03 1.66 38.48
CA TRP A 333 1.57 0.31 38.51
C TRP A 333 1.37 -0.34 39.89
N PHE A 334 1.35 0.44 40.97
CA PHE A 334 1.19 -0.06 42.33
C PHE A 334 -0.29 -0.28 42.63
N VAL A 335 -0.62 -1.44 43.21
CA VAL A 335 -1.98 -1.75 43.71
C VAL A 335 -1.96 -1.87 45.22
N SER A 336 -1.10 -2.73 45.77
CA SER A 336 -0.92 -2.91 47.22
C SER A 336 0.40 -3.58 47.55
N CYS A 337 0.87 -3.42 48.79
CA CYS A 337 2.00 -4.18 49.31
C CYS A 337 1.78 -4.50 50.79
N SER A 338 2.08 -5.73 51.21
CA SER A 338 1.97 -6.14 52.61
C SER A 338 3.05 -7.13 53.02
N TYR A 339 3.37 -7.11 54.31
CA TYR A 339 4.28 -8.04 54.97
C TYR A 339 3.52 -8.95 55.94
N GLN A 340 3.72 -10.26 55.82
CA GLN A 340 3.18 -11.28 56.71
C GLN A 340 4.34 -11.94 57.51
N PRO A 341 4.42 -11.76 58.83
CA PRO A 341 5.41 -12.44 59.66
C PRO A 341 5.26 -13.97 59.63
N ASN A 342 6.37 -14.72 59.63
CA ASN A 342 6.34 -16.19 59.66
C ASN A 342 5.74 -16.77 60.96
N GLY A 343 5.84 -16.04 62.08
CA GLY A 343 5.31 -16.44 63.39
C GLY A 343 3.79 -16.28 63.53
N GLY A 344 3.08 -15.93 62.46
CA GLY A 344 1.67 -15.53 62.52
C GLY A 344 1.50 -14.06 62.93
N GLY A 345 0.26 -13.58 62.91
CA GLY A 345 -0.09 -12.17 63.15
C GLY A 345 -0.80 -11.53 61.96
N ALA A 346 -1.32 -10.32 62.15
CA ALA A 346 -1.99 -9.57 61.09
C ALA A 346 -0.95 -9.09 60.04
N PRO A 347 -1.31 -9.10 58.73
CA PRO A 347 -0.49 -8.47 57.70
C PRO A 347 -0.25 -7.00 58.00
N VAL A 348 0.98 -6.54 57.82
CA VAL A 348 1.35 -5.12 57.91
C VAL A 348 1.36 -4.52 56.51
N THR A 349 0.58 -3.48 56.27
CA THR A 349 0.60 -2.74 55.00
C THR A 349 1.93 -2.01 54.85
N ILE A 350 2.52 -2.10 53.66
CA ILE A 350 3.67 -1.28 53.25
C ILE A 350 3.14 -0.16 52.37
N ASP A 351 3.47 1.09 52.74
CA ASP A 351 2.95 2.27 52.05
C ASP A 351 3.50 2.37 50.60
N PRO A 352 2.72 2.87 49.62
CA PRO A 352 3.22 3.08 48.26
C PRO A 352 4.53 3.88 48.20
N ALA A 353 4.73 4.86 49.08
CA ALA A 353 5.95 5.68 49.13
C ALA A 353 7.20 4.87 49.51
N GLN A 354 7.03 3.69 50.11
CA GLN A 354 8.11 2.75 50.43
C GLN A 354 8.44 1.83 49.26
N CYS A 355 7.68 1.88 48.16
CA CYS A 355 7.87 1.01 47.00
C CYS A 355 8.35 1.84 45.80
N THR A 356 9.63 1.76 45.47
CA THR A 356 10.25 2.55 44.40
C THR A 356 10.61 1.68 43.19
N PRO A 357 10.05 1.92 41.99
CA PRO A 357 10.48 1.23 40.77
C PRO A 357 11.95 1.47 40.46
N SER A 358 12.71 0.42 40.10
CA SER A 358 14.12 0.61 39.72
C SER A 358 14.19 1.15 38.28
N THR A 359 14.68 2.38 38.09
CA THR A 359 14.65 3.03 36.78
C THR A 359 15.90 2.77 35.96
N ALA A 360 15.82 1.85 35.00
CA ALA A 360 16.69 1.86 33.83
C ALA A 360 15.83 2.16 32.61
N SER A 361 15.84 3.42 32.13
CA SER A 361 15.22 3.81 30.83
C SER A 361 13.70 3.57 30.65
N GLY A 362 12.87 3.78 31.69
CA GLY A 362 11.40 3.69 31.58
C GLY A 362 10.84 2.26 31.64
N TYR A 363 11.54 1.29 31.05
CA TYR A 363 11.33 -0.13 31.33
C TYR A 363 11.75 -0.44 32.77
N SER A 364 10.79 -0.87 33.60
CA SER A 364 11.06 -1.21 35.00
C SER A 364 10.44 -2.56 35.32
N ASP A 365 11.28 -3.59 35.47
CA ASP A 365 10.90 -4.94 35.89
C ASP A 365 11.27 -5.22 37.36
N ARG A 366 11.63 -4.19 38.14
CA ARG A 366 11.90 -4.33 39.57
C ARG A 366 11.37 -3.17 40.39
N VAL A 367 11.17 -3.45 41.67
CA VAL A 367 10.77 -2.49 42.71
C VAL A 367 11.68 -2.70 43.92
N ASP A 368 12.26 -1.62 44.42
CA ASP A 368 12.92 -1.61 45.72
C ASP A 368 11.87 -1.27 46.79
N ILE A 369 11.63 -2.21 47.70
CA ILE A 369 10.64 -2.08 48.78
C ILE A 369 11.39 -1.82 50.07
N ASP A 370 11.22 -0.63 50.64
CA ASP A 370 11.79 -0.28 51.94
C ASP A 370 11.07 -1.05 53.05
N VAL A 371 11.81 -1.97 53.67
CA VAL A 371 11.35 -2.83 54.76
C VAL A 371 11.94 -2.41 56.11
N SER A 372 12.70 -1.31 56.16
CA SER A 372 13.43 -0.89 57.35
C SER A 372 12.53 -0.36 58.47
N GLY A 373 11.36 0.17 58.11
CA GLY A 373 10.35 0.66 59.05
C GLY A 373 9.45 -0.44 59.65
N LEU A 374 9.60 -1.71 59.25
CA LEU A 374 8.77 -2.82 59.74
C LEU A 374 9.27 -3.38 61.08
N PRO A 375 8.45 -4.11 61.84
CA PRO A 375 8.93 -4.84 63.02
C PRO A 375 10.00 -5.87 62.63
N ALA A 376 11.12 -5.90 63.35
CA ALA A 376 12.24 -6.79 63.03
C ALA A 376 11.82 -8.26 63.01
N GLY A 377 12.13 -8.97 61.92
CA GLY A 377 11.75 -10.37 61.77
C GLY A 377 11.95 -10.93 60.37
N THR A 378 11.38 -12.13 60.15
CA THR A 378 11.38 -12.82 58.86
C THR A 378 9.94 -13.17 58.48
N GLY A 379 9.58 -12.94 57.22
CA GLY A 379 8.23 -13.17 56.74
C GLY A 379 8.13 -13.22 55.23
N SER A 380 6.92 -13.04 54.71
CA SER A 380 6.65 -12.92 53.28
C SER A 380 6.16 -11.52 52.94
N VAL A 381 6.68 -10.93 51.87
CA VAL A 381 6.18 -9.68 51.29
C VAL A 381 5.35 -10.03 50.07
N THR A 382 4.10 -9.58 50.02
CA THR A 382 3.25 -9.70 48.82
C THR A 382 3.06 -8.31 48.22
N LEU A 383 3.56 -8.13 47.00
CA LEU A 383 3.37 -6.93 46.19
C LEU A 383 2.35 -7.23 45.09
N THR A 384 1.26 -6.47 45.03
CA THR A 384 0.29 -6.53 43.93
C THR A 384 0.56 -5.37 42.98
N VAL A 385 0.76 -5.67 41.69
CA VAL A 385 1.04 -4.67 40.66
C VAL A 385 0.13 -4.80 39.44
N ASN A 386 0.05 -3.72 38.69
CA ASN A 386 -0.32 -3.74 37.28
C ASN A 386 0.95 -3.75 36.44
N TRP A 387 1.05 -4.63 35.45
CA TRP A 387 2.18 -4.65 34.51
C TRP A 387 1.72 -4.61 33.06
N VAL A 388 2.66 -4.26 32.17
CA VAL A 388 2.51 -4.37 30.73
C VAL A 388 2.63 -5.84 30.35
N ASP A 389 1.56 -6.39 29.79
CA ASP A 389 1.55 -7.75 29.25
C ASP A 389 2.42 -7.85 28.01
N ARG A 390 2.15 -6.93 27.07
CA ARG A 390 2.81 -6.76 25.78
C ARG A 390 2.58 -5.35 25.28
N MET A 391 3.49 -4.87 24.43
CA MET A 391 3.35 -3.59 23.74
C MET A 391 3.47 -3.82 22.24
N ARG A 392 2.51 -3.30 21.49
CA ARG A 392 2.43 -3.49 20.03
C ARG A 392 3.03 -2.28 19.33
N ALA A 393 3.73 -2.51 18.23
CA ALA A 393 4.26 -1.42 17.41
C ALA A 393 3.18 -0.82 16.49
N GLY A 394 2.26 -1.66 16.01
CA GLY A 394 1.13 -1.27 15.17
C GLY A 394 -0.04 -2.24 15.29
N ILE A 395 -1.13 -1.93 14.60
CA ILE A 395 -2.25 -2.86 14.39
C ILE A 395 -3.10 -2.42 13.19
N SER A 396 -3.35 -3.35 12.26
CA SER A 396 -4.43 -3.22 11.28
C SER A 396 -5.79 -3.52 11.93
N LEU A 397 -6.69 -2.54 11.97
CA LEU A 397 -8.00 -2.73 12.61
C LEU A 397 -8.98 -3.40 11.63
N GLY A 398 -9.28 -4.67 11.87
CA GLY A 398 -10.31 -5.39 11.12
C GLY A 398 -11.67 -4.67 11.09
N GLY A 399 -12.33 -4.71 9.94
CA GLY A 399 -13.64 -4.10 9.70
C GLY A 399 -13.66 -2.56 9.69
N SER A 400 -12.50 -1.92 9.56
CA SER A 400 -12.36 -0.47 9.45
C SER A 400 -11.19 -0.14 8.52
N PRO A 401 -11.25 0.91 7.68
CA PRO A 401 -10.14 1.35 6.83
C PRO A 401 -9.05 2.07 7.65
N THR A 402 -8.56 1.44 8.73
CA THR A 402 -7.69 2.07 9.72
C THR A 402 -6.51 1.18 10.09
N VAL A 403 -5.31 1.75 10.01
CA VAL A 403 -4.06 1.17 10.49
C VAL A 403 -3.51 2.05 11.61
N LEU A 404 -3.13 1.47 12.74
CA LEU A 404 -2.50 2.16 13.85
C LEU A 404 -0.99 1.95 13.82
N VAL A 405 -0.25 2.98 14.22
CA VAL A 405 1.19 2.93 14.49
C VAL A 405 1.48 3.68 15.79
N CYS A 406 2.24 3.06 16.69
CA CYS A 406 2.66 3.74 17.90
C CYS A 406 3.80 4.72 17.61
N THR A 407 3.80 5.81 18.34
CA THR A 407 4.88 6.80 18.31
C THR A 407 5.86 6.60 19.45
N ARG A 408 5.51 5.77 20.43
CA ARG A 408 6.36 5.37 21.53
C ARG A 408 6.21 3.89 21.83
N SER A 409 7.32 3.22 22.10
CA SER A 409 7.37 1.84 22.57
C SER A 409 8.37 1.72 23.71
N TRP A 410 8.03 0.91 24.70
CA TRP A 410 8.81 0.73 25.92
C TRP A 410 9.32 2.06 26.49
N TRP A 411 8.40 3.04 26.59
CA TRP A 411 8.63 4.43 27.05
C TRP A 411 9.58 5.29 26.23
N THR A 412 10.07 4.76 25.11
CA THR A 412 11.01 5.43 24.21
C THR A 412 10.28 5.89 22.95
N ASP A 413 10.66 7.05 22.44
CA ASP A 413 10.13 7.56 21.18
C ASP A 413 10.57 6.69 20.00
N GLU A 414 9.63 6.33 19.15
CA GLU A 414 9.89 5.57 17.94
C GLU A 414 10.41 6.47 16.83
N THR A 415 11.47 6.03 16.16
CA THR A 415 12.00 6.78 15.03
C THR A 415 11.01 6.80 13.86
N THR A 416 11.10 7.81 13.00
CA THR A 416 10.32 7.82 11.73
C THR A 416 10.60 6.58 10.89
N ALA A 417 11.82 6.04 10.94
CA ALA A 417 12.20 4.82 10.25
C ALA A 417 11.47 3.59 10.77
N ALA A 418 11.37 3.43 12.09
CA ALA A 418 10.65 2.33 12.74
C ALA A 418 9.14 2.43 12.49
N GLN A 419 8.56 3.63 12.60
CA GLN A 419 7.15 3.84 12.27
C GLN A 419 6.84 3.51 10.80
N ASN A 420 7.75 3.80 9.85
CA ASN A 420 7.57 3.41 8.46
C ASN A 420 7.67 1.89 8.25
N GLU A 421 8.54 1.19 8.98
CA GLU A 421 8.60 -0.29 8.99
C GLU A 421 7.26 -0.87 9.42
N VAL A 422 6.73 -0.41 10.55
CA VAL A 422 5.42 -0.82 11.07
C VAL A 422 4.31 -0.50 10.07
N LEU A 423 4.31 0.69 9.46
CA LEU A 423 3.29 1.04 8.47
C LEU A 423 3.31 0.11 7.25
N VAL A 424 4.50 -0.31 6.76
CA VAL A 424 4.60 -1.31 5.68
C VAL A 424 4.04 -2.66 6.15
N HIS A 425 4.34 -3.07 7.38
CA HIS A 425 3.84 -4.31 7.96
C HIS A 425 2.30 -4.30 8.08
N GLU A 426 1.75 -3.27 8.71
CA GLU A 426 0.32 -3.20 9.06
C GLU A 426 -0.57 -2.93 7.85
N LEU A 427 -0.15 -2.06 6.92
CA LEU A 427 -0.83 -1.96 5.62
C LEU A 427 -0.77 -3.28 4.87
N GLY A 428 0.26 -4.07 5.12
CA GLY A 428 0.40 -5.41 4.59
C GLY A 428 -0.71 -6.36 4.99
N HIS A 429 -0.95 -6.45 6.30
CA HIS A 429 -2.13 -7.13 6.84
C HIS A 429 -3.41 -6.53 6.28
N HIS A 430 -3.52 -5.21 6.23
CA HIS A 430 -4.70 -4.51 5.76
C HIS A 430 -5.06 -4.81 4.29
N PHE A 431 -4.06 -5.08 3.46
CA PHE A 431 -4.26 -5.44 2.06
C PHE A 431 -4.56 -6.94 1.89
N GLY A 432 -4.38 -7.77 2.92
CA GLY A 432 -4.54 -9.22 2.82
C GLY A 432 -3.38 -9.89 2.07
N MET A 433 -2.18 -9.31 2.08
CA MET A 433 -1.03 -9.82 1.31
C MET A 433 -0.27 -10.96 2.00
N VAL A 434 -0.58 -11.24 3.26
CA VAL A 434 -0.21 -12.46 3.98
C VAL A 434 -1.45 -13.34 4.06
N PRO A 435 -1.90 -13.91 2.93
CA PRO A 435 -3.18 -14.59 2.86
C PRO A 435 -3.22 -15.81 3.78
N GLU A 436 -4.39 -16.12 4.33
CA GLU A 436 -4.61 -17.38 5.05
C GLU A 436 -4.67 -18.59 4.11
N GLY A 437 -4.71 -18.35 2.80
CA GLY A 437 -4.88 -19.38 1.78
C GLY A 437 -6.33 -19.81 1.58
N THR A 438 -7.28 -19.17 2.25
CA THR A 438 -8.73 -19.40 2.18
C THR A 438 -9.41 -18.43 1.20
N ASP A 439 -10.74 -18.53 1.05
CA ASP A 439 -11.52 -17.80 0.05
C ASP A 439 -12.18 -16.53 0.64
N PRO A 440 -12.20 -15.38 -0.06
CA PRO A 440 -11.43 -15.03 -1.27
C PRO A 440 -10.04 -14.50 -0.94
N GLY A 441 -9.01 -15.07 -1.57
CA GLY A 441 -7.63 -14.68 -1.30
C GLY A 441 -6.60 -15.33 -2.21
N LEU A 442 -5.35 -14.90 -2.02
CA LEU A 442 -4.16 -15.48 -2.65
C LEU A 442 -3.76 -16.77 -1.94
N GLU A 443 -2.90 -17.57 -2.57
CA GLU A 443 -2.31 -18.72 -1.90
C GLU A 443 -1.24 -18.31 -0.89
N ARG A 444 -1.26 -19.00 0.24
CA ARG A 444 -0.22 -18.94 1.24
C ARG A 444 1.08 -19.56 0.71
N HIS A 445 2.21 -18.94 1.02
CA HIS A 445 3.53 -19.52 0.77
C HIS A 445 4.03 -20.33 1.98
N ASP A 446 4.98 -21.23 1.75
CA ASP A 446 5.53 -22.20 2.72
C ASP A 446 6.21 -21.56 3.95
N LYS A 447 6.74 -20.35 3.81
CA LYS A 447 7.35 -19.55 4.88
C LYS A 447 6.35 -18.70 5.68
N GLN A 448 5.04 -18.90 5.52
CA GLN A 448 4.06 -18.24 6.40
C GLN A 448 3.83 -19.01 7.68
N TYR A 449 3.50 -18.27 8.75
CA TYR A 449 3.09 -18.82 10.03
C TYR A 449 1.93 -18.02 10.61
N ILE A 450 1.11 -18.66 11.44
CA ILE A 450 -0.06 -18.06 12.09
C ILE A 450 0.04 -18.35 13.58
N ASP A 451 -0.20 -17.33 14.41
CA ASP A 451 -0.38 -17.43 15.87
C ASP A 451 0.73 -18.20 16.62
N ARG A 452 1.98 -17.97 16.22
CA ARG A 452 3.17 -18.56 16.88
C ARG A 452 3.94 -17.48 17.64
N GLY A 453 3.30 -16.94 18.67
CA GLY A 453 3.82 -15.81 19.46
C GLY A 453 3.37 -14.44 18.98
N HIS A 454 3.14 -14.30 17.68
CA HIS A 454 2.57 -13.10 17.06
C HIS A 454 1.17 -13.41 16.52
N VAL A 455 0.22 -12.50 16.76
CA VAL A 455 -1.20 -12.70 16.42
C VAL A 455 -1.43 -12.46 14.93
N GLY A 456 -2.00 -13.45 14.22
CA GLY A 456 -2.27 -13.39 12.79
C GLY A 456 -1.17 -13.99 11.91
N SER A 457 -1.35 -13.85 10.59
CA SER A 457 -0.50 -14.44 9.56
C SER A 457 0.75 -13.61 9.28
N HIS A 458 1.92 -14.23 9.35
CA HIS A 458 3.22 -13.56 9.22
C HIS A 458 4.17 -14.35 8.33
N CYS A 459 5.31 -13.75 7.97
CA CYS A 459 6.36 -14.37 7.16
C CYS A 459 7.62 -14.60 8.00
N ARG A 460 8.12 -15.84 8.02
CA ARG A 460 9.38 -16.22 8.69
C ARG A 460 10.57 -16.31 7.73
N GLU A 461 10.51 -15.66 6.57
CA GLU A 461 11.60 -15.77 5.60
C GLU A 461 12.92 -15.27 6.19
N GLY A 462 13.98 -16.05 5.97
CA GLY A 462 15.31 -15.82 6.55
C GLY A 462 15.56 -16.51 7.90
N THR A 463 14.52 -17.00 8.60
CA THR A 463 14.72 -17.81 9.82
C THR A 463 15.01 -19.28 9.48
N ALA A 464 15.76 -19.96 10.34
CA ALA A 464 16.20 -21.34 10.13
C ALA A 464 15.04 -22.34 10.06
N ALA A 465 14.06 -22.24 10.96
CA ALA A 465 12.94 -23.19 11.05
C ALA A 465 11.65 -22.52 11.52
N LEU A 466 10.52 -23.21 11.30
CA LEU A 466 9.26 -22.87 11.94
C LEU A 466 9.33 -23.33 13.41
N VAL A 467 9.17 -22.40 14.35
CA VAL A 467 9.19 -22.70 15.79
C VAL A 467 7.80 -22.58 16.40
N ALA A 468 7.59 -23.15 17.59
CA ALA A 468 6.30 -23.05 18.28
C ALA A 468 5.95 -21.62 18.70
N ASP A 469 6.96 -20.83 19.06
CA ASP A 469 6.80 -19.45 19.54
C ASP A 469 7.96 -18.58 19.02
N PHE A 470 7.64 -17.56 18.23
CA PHE A 470 8.60 -16.61 17.69
C PHE A 470 8.97 -15.47 18.67
N ASN A 471 8.36 -15.43 19.86
CA ASN A 471 8.82 -14.56 20.95
C ASN A 471 10.05 -15.13 21.69
N ALA A 472 10.37 -16.41 21.49
CA ALA A 472 11.50 -17.03 22.14
C ALA A 472 12.83 -16.39 21.71
N ALA A 473 13.78 -16.31 22.64
CA ALA A 473 15.10 -15.73 22.36
C ALA A 473 15.77 -16.41 21.15
N GLY A 474 16.26 -15.60 20.20
CA GLY A 474 16.89 -16.07 18.97
C GLY A 474 15.93 -16.60 17.89
N ALA A 475 14.63 -16.71 18.16
CA ALA A 475 13.66 -17.23 17.18
C ALA A 475 13.47 -16.29 15.98
N SER A 476 13.76 -14.99 16.15
CA SER A 476 13.75 -13.98 15.10
C SER A 476 15.08 -13.83 14.35
N ASP A 477 16.12 -14.59 14.73
CA ASP A 477 17.44 -14.43 14.13
C ASP A 477 17.40 -14.74 12.63
N GLY A 478 17.88 -13.80 11.84
CA GLY A 478 17.88 -13.88 10.38
C GLY A 478 16.53 -13.57 9.72
N ALA A 479 15.48 -13.24 10.46
CA ALA A 479 14.22 -12.79 9.86
C ALA A 479 14.46 -11.59 8.94
N SER A 480 14.08 -11.72 7.67
CA SER A 480 14.50 -10.81 6.59
C SER A 480 13.34 -10.11 5.88
N CYS A 481 12.10 -10.44 6.24
CA CYS A 481 10.91 -9.85 5.69
C CYS A 481 10.30 -8.86 6.68
N VAL A 482 9.80 -7.72 6.19
CA VAL A 482 9.00 -6.77 6.98
C VAL A 482 7.72 -7.38 7.54
N MET A 483 7.24 -8.50 6.96
CA MET A 483 6.07 -9.24 7.45
C MET A 483 6.39 -10.24 8.56
N PHE A 484 7.59 -10.22 9.13
CA PHE A 484 7.83 -10.90 10.39
C PHE A 484 7.04 -10.22 11.50
N GLY A 485 6.45 -10.99 12.43
CA GLY A 485 5.50 -10.47 13.44
C GLY A 485 6.08 -9.61 14.56
N SER A 486 7.37 -9.30 14.50
CA SER A 486 8.02 -8.29 15.34
C SER A 486 8.94 -7.42 14.49
N THR A 487 9.22 -6.21 14.98
CA THR A 487 10.17 -5.30 14.33
C THR A 487 11.55 -5.93 14.28
N ASN A 488 12.14 -5.98 13.09
CA ASN A 488 13.42 -6.64 12.82
C ASN A 488 14.40 -5.74 12.05
N GLY A 489 14.04 -4.48 11.83
CA GLY A 489 14.86 -3.52 11.09
C GLY A 489 14.73 -3.63 9.56
N HIS A 490 13.95 -4.59 9.06
CA HIS A 490 13.71 -4.78 7.63
C HIS A 490 12.43 -4.06 7.19
N LYS A 491 12.56 -3.19 6.20
CA LYS A 491 11.45 -2.33 5.71
C LYS A 491 10.84 -2.80 4.39
N ALA A 492 11.25 -3.97 3.90
CA ALA A 492 10.91 -4.45 2.58
C ALA A 492 10.28 -5.85 2.62
N PHE A 493 9.42 -6.12 1.63
CA PHE A 493 8.92 -7.47 1.42
C PHE A 493 10.03 -8.38 0.88
N CYS A 494 10.11 -9.60 1.40
CA CYS A 494 11.01 -10.61 0.86
C CYS A 494 10.55 -11.10 -0.53
N SER A 495 11.38 -11.92 -1.18
CA SER A 495 11.11 -12.50 -2.50
C SER A 495 9.82 -13.33 -2.57
N LEU A 496 9.32 -13.83 -1.44
CA LEU A 496 8.07 -14.61 -1.36
C LEU A 496 6.83 -13.73 -1.14
N CYS A 497 6.95 -12.64 -0.36
CA CYS A 497 5.84 -11.73 -0.10
C CYS A 497 5.65 -10.69 -1.20
N ALA A 498 6.72 -10.22 -1.84
CA ALA A 498 6.65 -9.23 -2.91
C ALA A 498 5.72 -9.64 -4.08
N PRO A 499 5.75 -10.89 -4.58
CA PRO A 499 4.78 -11.36 -5.57
C PRO A 499 3.33 -11.31 -5.08
N GLN A 500 3.07 -11.54 -3.79
CA GLN A 500 1.71 -11.47 -3.22
C GLN A 500 1.21 -10.02 -3.19
N VAL A 501 2.05 -9.07 -2.79
CA VAL A 501 1.75 -7.63 -2.84
C VAL A 501 1.42 -7.20 -4.28
N ARG A 502 2.16 -7.74 -5.26
CA ARG A 502 1.90 -7.48 -6.68
C ARG A 502 0.54 -8.00 -7.16
N LYS A 503 0.08 -9.14 -6.64
CA LYS A 503 -1.14 -9.83 -7.06
C LYS A 503 -2.43 -9.38 -6.39
N VAL A 504 -2.34 -8.78 -5.21
CA VAL A 504 -3.50 -8.52 -4.35
C VAL A 504 -4.58 -7.66 -5.02
N ASP A 505 -5.84 -8.05 -4.81
CA ASP A 505 -7.00 -7.33 -5.32
C ASP A 505 -7.36 -6.15 -4.41
N LEU A 506 -7.41 -4.95 -4.98
CA LEU A 506 -7.74 -3.72 -4.26
C LEU A 506 -8.98 -3.02 -4.87
N THR A 507 -9.73 -3.72 -5.72
CA THR A 507 -10.84 -3.15 -6.53
C THR A 507 -12.07 -2.80 -5.70
N ALA A 508 -12.29 -3.47 -4.56
CA ALA A 508 -13.43 -3.22 -3.68
C ALA A 508 -13.25 -1.99 -2.77
N GLY A 509 -12.01 -1.57 -2.50
CA GLY A 509 -11.71 -0.65 -1.39
C GLY A 509 -11.99 -1.31 -0.03
N TRP A 510 -12.16 -0.48 1.01
CA TRP A 510 -12.44 -0.90 2.39
C TRP A 510 -13.68 -0.23 2.98
#